data_AF-A0A7X5LIJ3-F1
#
_entry.id   AF-A0A7X5LIJ3-F1
#
_cell.length_a   1.000
_cell.length_b   1.000
_cell.length_c   1.000
_cell.angle_alpha   90.00
_cell.angle_beta   90.00
_cell.angle_gamma   90.00
#
_symmetry.space_group_name_H-M   'P 1'
#
loop_
_entity.id
_entity.type
_entity.pdbx_description
1 polymer ?
#
loop_
_entity_poly.entity_id
_entity_poly.type
_entity_poly.pdbx_seq_one_letter_code
_entity_poly.pdbx_strand_id
1 'polypeptide(L)'
;MIDLKVLLQNKISSIEELAQTLLQAFNLVNFKNVSSLLTFRKHRVGDVLSTGRTQWIVCTEPTPFEVNNSLYLKAIGDVFVEDFNDGKMSQSEYVSLANDFCMAQSTGNRLVFDADITYEFSHDTSFNIYVESGGWYCSGNCRLVWKGAPKAGYAIKVLGRFAYGHHYASLVNNSNYCPLEGFNIGNYNQMLSGIGLCIGSSVSLSSMNSAVVTSKFTIKRVSVFDFDDVIVFYPGVWACELHQVNTMGGSWQTPFYFNGLDFGESIKLTNCFIADNHRRVVDNELGKVNFNTGEFIVYGSSFNNMRVVVNGDAVVKMNCPHFENPQSKAKNKRFLEVVGSHAYCVLDKPQIVIRDTPIYSNLFYCKAGTTKNRHPYAGGLVFISPSYNAASNYRPDLAPFQDDDIEYESDGYLELVGGGGRVYLEGGAHINSLFYSNSPIPISRNLVGRSLINSDFSQLNQSNVLSGWRVLEDAGKVRIVNIGNNKTLRIDCDSEMFRTNGVYQEIDCRASSLLMLTMKYRWETEPHDAANSFISIEVEFRERDSSEVISSRRKLKGLSDHTDGKTMNWNMAHIYKIVPAGANNVLIRLLLNSNGTIGANNVAASIDSSIVNLI
;
A
#
# COMPACT_ATOMS: atom_id res chain seq x y z
N MET A 1 69.90 -36.48 -14.41
CA MET A 1 68.59 -36.28 -13.77
C MET A 1 68.88 -35.65 -12.42
N ILE A 2 68.63 -34.36 -12.23
CA ILE A 2 68.92 -33.69 -10.96
C ILE A 2 67.80 -34.08 -10.00
N ASP A 3 68.16 -34.71 -8.88
CA ASP A 3 67.21 -35.00 -7.80
C ASP A 3 66.89 -33.71 -7.05
N LEU A 4 65.82 -33.03 -7.50
CA LEU A 4 65.29 -31.81 -6.89
C LEU A 4 65.01 -31.97 -5.38
N LYS A 5 64.79 -33.20 -4.91
CA LYS A 5 64.50 -33.49 -3.49
C LYS A 5 65.73 -33.25 -2.60
N VAL A 6 66.92 -33.55 -3.11
CA VAL A 6 68.20 -33.38 -2.40
C VAL A 6 68.64 -31.91 -2.38
N LEU A 7 68.37 -31.16 -3.45
CA LEU A 7 68.72 -29.73 -3.56
C LEU A 7 67.85 -28.80 -2.69
N LEU A 8 66.63 -29.25 -2.36
CA LEU A 8 65.63 -28.44 -1.68
C LEU A 8 65.41 -28.83 -0.21
N GLN A 9 65.98 -29.95 0.23
CA GLN A 9 65.80 -30.55 1.56
C GLN A 9 66.14 -29.59 2.73
N ASN A 10 67.05 -28.64 2.51
CA ASN A 10 67.48 -27.66 3.52
C ASN A 10 66.87 -26.26 3.33
N LYS A 11 66.01 -26.06 2.32
CA LYS A 11 65.44 -24.75 1.97
C LYS A 11 63.91 -24.69 2.01
N ILE A 12 63.26 -25.82 2.28
CA ILE A 12 61.81 -25.93 2.24
C ILE A 12 61.33 -26.72 3.45
N SER A 13 60.39 -26.16 4.18
CA SER A 13 59.84 -26.70 5.42
C SER A 13 58.63 -27.62 5.22
N SER A 14 58.01 -27.63 4.03
CA SER A 14 56.94 -28.58 3.66
C SER A 14 56.78 -28.79 2.14
N ILE A 15 56.07 -29.86 1.74
CA ILE A 15 55.73 -30.14 0.33
C ILE A 15 54.81 -29.05 -0.26
N GLU A 16 53.91 -28.48 0.55
CA GLU A 16 53.04 -27.37 0.14
C GLU A 16 53.85 -26.10 -0.14
N GLU A 17 54.86 -25.80 0.67
CA GLU A 17 55.76 -24.68 0.45
C GLU A 17 56.59 -24.86 -0.85
N LEU A 18 57.03 -26.09 -1.14
CA LEU A 18 57.69 -26.42 -2.42
C LEU A 18 56.76 -26.17 -3.61
N ALA A 19 55.53 -26.67 -3.54
CA ALA A 19 54.54 -26.50 -4.61
C ALA A 19 54.23 -25.02 -4.86
N GLN A 20 54.03 -24.22 -3.80
CA GLN A 20 53.78 -22.78 -3.92
C GLN A 20 54.99 -22.00 -4.45
N THR A 21 56.21 -22.35 -4.02
CA THR A 21 57.45 -21.73 -4.51
C THR A 21 57.67 -22.03 -6.00
N LEU A 22 57.35 -23.24 -6.46
CA LEU A 22 57.40 -23.62 -7.88
C LEU A 22 56.31 -22.91 -8.69
N LEU A 23 55.08 -22.80 -8.19
CA LEU A 23 53.99 -22.08 -8.86
C LEU A 23 54.26 -20.57 -8.97
N GLN A 24 54.93 -19.98 -7.97
CA GLN A 24 55.44 -18.60 -8.04
C GLN A 24 56.46 -18.41 -9.17
N ALA A 25 57.34 -19.39 -9.40
CA ALA A 25 58.32 -19.33 -10.50
C ALA A 25 57.65 -19.33 -11.91
N PHE A 26 56.37 -19.70 -11.99
CA PHE A 26 55.57 -19.71 -13.22
C PHE A 26 54.48 -18.63 -13.26
N ASN A 27 54.46 -17.66 -12.33
CA ASN A 27 53.44 -16.58 -12.25
C ASN A 27 51.98 -17.08 -12.23
N LEU A 28 51.74 -18.27 -11.68
CA LEU A 28 50.42 -18.91 -11.64
C LEU A 28 50.17 -19.49 -10.25
N VAL A 29 50.01 -18.63 -9.23
CA VAL A 29 49.64 -19.11 -7.90
C VAL A 29 48.13 -19.12 -7.78
N ASN A 30 47.56 -20.32 -7.89
CA ASN A 30 46.15 -20.57 -7.66
C ASN A 30 45.96 -21.12 -6.24
N PHE A 31 45.19 -20.40 -5.44
CA PHE A 31 44.82 -20.78 -4.09
C PHE A 31 43.42 -21.39 -4.11
N LYS A 32 43.18 -22.36 -3.23
CA LYS A 32 41.86 -23.01 -3.16
C LYS A 32 40.78 -22.05 -2.65
N ASN A 33 41.14 -21.19 -1.70
CA ASN A 33 40.26 -20.21 -1.06
C ASN A 33 41.06 -19.02 -0.51
N VAL A 34 40.36 -17.95 -0.16
CA VAL A 34 40.94 -16.72 0.39
C VAL A 34 41.72 -16.98 1.69
N SER A 35 41.23 -17.84 2.59
CA SER A 35 41.95 -18.18 3.83
C SER A 35 43.35 -18.76 3.56
N SER A 36 43.49 -19.63 2.58
CA SER A 36 44.78 -20.22 2.18
C SER A 36 45.73 -19.18 1.57
N LEU A 37 45.17 -18.18 0.90
CA LEU A 37 45.92 -17.07 0.33
C LEU A 37 46.40 -16.11 1.44
N LEU A 38 45.53 -15.77 2.39
CA LEU A 38 45.85 -14.89 3.53
C LEU A 38 46.89 -15.50 4.49
N THR A 39 46.92 -16.83 4.62
CA THR A 39 47.87 -17.53 5.50
C THR A 39 49.26 -17.67 4.86
N PHE A 40 49.37 -17.58 3.54
CA PHE A 40 50.66 -17.53 2.85
C PHE A 40 51.39 -16.21 3.17
N ARG A 41 52.68 -16.27 3.54
CA ARG A 41 53.45 -15.10 4.03
C ARG A 41 54.58 -14.65 3.11
N LYS A 42 54.69 -15.21 1.90
CA LYS A 42 55.77 -14.91 0.93
C LYS A 42 55.28 -14.13 -0.30
N HIS A 43 54.24 -13.33 -0.12
CA HIS A 43 53.71 -12.43 -1.15
C HIS A 43 54.68 -11.28 -1.47
N ARG A 44 54.64 -10.79 -2.71
CA ARG A 44 55.38 -9.63 -3.21
C ARG A 44 54.43 -8.66 -3.90
N VAL A 45 54.79 -7.38 -3.89
CA VAL A 45 54.04 -6.34 -4.63
C VAL A 45 53.96 -6.71 -6.11
N GLY A 46 52.75 -6.64 -6.67
CA GLY A 46 52.47 -6.95 -8.06
C GLY A 46 52.17 -8.42 -8.33
N ASP A 47 52.24 -9.30 -7.33
CA ASP A 47 51.82 -10.70 -7.49
C ASP A 47 50.34 -10.74 -7.87
N VAL A 48 50.03 -11.41 -8.98
CA VAL A 48 48.66 -11.70 -9.43
C VAL A 48 48.30 -13.11 -9.01
N LEU A 49 47.26 -13.22 -8.19
CA LEU A 49 46.84 -14.46 -7.54
C LEU A 49 45.39 -14.76 -7.92
N SER A 50 44.96 -16.00 -7.75
CA SER A 50 43.56 -16.39 -7.94
C SER A 50 43.08 -17.27 -6.80
N THR A 51 41.81 -17.12 -6.44
CA THR A 51 41.07 -18.06 -5.58
C THR A 51 39.82 -18.44 -6.33
N GLY A 52 39.71 -19.67 -6.82
CA GLY A 52 38.55 -20.08 -7.61
C GLY A 52 38.29 -19.15 -8.81
N ARG A 53 37.32 -18.23 -8.69
CA ARG A 53 36.96 -17.26 -9.73
C ARG A 53 37.47 -15.85 -9.48
N THR A 54 37.77 -15.48 -8.24
CA THR A 54 38.26 -14.14 -7.89
C THR A 54 39.74 -14.01 -8.22
N GLN A 55 40.09 -12.92 -8.88
CA GLN A 55 41.48 -12.53 -9.13
C GLN A 55 41.92 -11.46 -8.14
N TRP A 56 43.16 -11.56 -7.68
CA TRP A 56 43.73 -10.67 -6.68
C TRP A 56 45.06 -10.13 -7.17
N ILE A 57 45.38 -8.91 -6.74
CA ILE A 57 46.71 -8.33 -6.87
C ILE A 57 47.22 -7.91 -5.50
N VAL A 58 48.47 -8.23 -5.22
CA VAL A 58 49.16 -7.77 -4.02
C VAL A 58 49.65 -6.34 -4.24
N CYS A 59 49.22 -5.41 -3.39
CA CYS A 59 49.55 -3.99 -3.50
C CYS A 59 49.97 -3.39 -2.16
N THR A 60 50.47 -2.15 -2.21
CA THR A 60 50.81 -1.36 -1.01
C THR A 60 49.66 -0.46 -0.55
N GLU A 61 48.59 -0.34 -1.34
CA GLU A 61 47.38 0.40 -0.95
C GLU A 61 46.60 -0.39 0.12
N PRO A 62 46.25 0.22 1.26
CA PRO A 62 45.51 -0.48 2.32
C PRO A 62 44.13 -1.00 1.88
N THR A 63 43.93 -2.30 2.08
CA THR A 63 42.63 -2.97 2.00
C THR A 63 42.38 -3.74 3.30
N PRO A 64 41.17 -4.28 3.54
CA PRO A 64 40.90 -5.06 4.76
C PRO A 64 41.78 -6.30 4.92
N PHE A 65 42.42 -6.78 3.85
CA PHE A 65 43.18 -8.03 3.84
C PHE A 65 44.68 -7.76 3.72
N GLU A 66 45.34 -7.66 4.88
CA GLU A 66 46.80 -7.61 4.97
C GLU A 66 47.41 -9.01 4.87
N VAL A 67 48.41 -9.18 4.00
CA VAL A 67 49.06 -10.48 3.76
C VAL A 67 50.45 -10.60 4.38
N ASN A 68 51.28 -9.56 4.33
CA ASN A 68 52.58 -9.48 5.01
C ASN A 68 53.19 -8.07 4.87
N ASN A 69 53.93 -7.59 5.87
CA ASN A 69 54.79 -6.39 5.78
C ASN A 69 54.13 -5.17 5.08
N SER A 70 52.92 -4.78 5.49
CA SER A 70 52.17 -3.66 4.87
C SER A 70 51.82 -3.88 3.38
N LEU A 71 51.73 -5.14 2.95
CA LEU A 71 51.15 -5.56 1.68
C LEU A 71 49.73 -6.05 1.89
N TYR A 72 48.87 -5.71 0.95
CA TYR A 72 47.43 -5.92 1.00
C TYR A 72 46.94 -6.60 -0.28
N LEU A 73 45.76 -7.20 -0.20
CA LEU A 73 45.08 -7.78 -1.36
C LEU A 73 44.01 -6.87 -1.90
N LYS A 74 44.09 -6.60 -3.19
CA LYS A 74 43.05 -5.91 -3.95
C LYS A 74 42.43 -6.88 -4.95
N ALA A 75 41.12 -7.01 -4.91
CA ALA A 75 40.42 -7.83 -5.90
C ALA A 75 40.32 -7.07 -7.23
N ILE A 76 40.51 -7.81 -8.33
CA ILE A 76 40.33 -7.30 -9.68
C ILE A 76 38.93 -7.72 -10.15
N GLY A 77 38.01 -6.76 -10.22
CA GLY A 77 36.64 -7.01 -10.69
C GLY A 77 35.70 -7.54 -9.60
N ASP A 78 34.92 -8.57 -9.92
CA ASP A 78 33.96 -9.18 -8.99
C ASP A 78 34.66 -10.10 -7.97
N VAL A 79 34.11 -10.15 -6.76
CA VAL A 79 34.56 -11.05 -5.68
C VAL A 79 33.48 -12.10 -5.46
N PHE A 80 33.83 -13.39 -5.50
CA PHE A 80 32.85 -14.47 -5.36
C PHE A 80 32.84 -15.01 -3.93
N VAL A 81 31.65 -15.13 -3.34
CA VAL A 81 31.43 -15.58 -1.97
C VAL A 81 32.03 -16.95 -1.71
N GLU A 82 31.86 -17.90 -2.63
CA GLU A 82 32.36 -19.27 -2.46
C GLU A 82 33.88 -19.36 -2.42
N ASP A 83 34.60 -18.35 -2.91
CA ASP A 83 36.07 -18.34 -2.82
C ASP A 83 36.55 -18.12 -1.37
N PHE A 84 35.66 -17.70 -0.46
CA PHE A 84 35.92 -17.61 0.98
C PHE A 84 35.62 -18.90 1.73
N ASN A 85 34.91 -19.84 1.11
CA ASN A 85 34.53 -21.09 1.75
C ASN A 85 35.72 -22.05 1.83
N ASP A 86 36.30 -22.19 3.02
CA ASP A 86 37.43 -23.09 3.27
C ASP A 86 37.01 -24.51 3.74
N GLY A 87 35.70 -24.76 3.83
CA GLY A 87 35.11 -25.99 4.35
C GLY A 87 35.16 -26.12 5.88
N LYS A 88 35.66 -25.11 6.60
CA LYS A 88 35.72 -25.07 8.07
C LYS A 88 34.82 -23.97 8.64
N MET A 89 34.79 -22.81 7.98
CA MET A 89 33.90 -21.71 8.35
C MET A 89 32.44 -22.05 8.06
N SER A 90 31.56 -21.64 8.97
CA SER A 90 30.12 -21.59 8.72
C SER A 90 29.79 -20.53 7.65
N GLN A 91 28.59 -20.62 7.07
CA GLN A 91 28.12 -19.65 6.08
C GLN A 91 28.04 -18.23 6.64
N SER A 92 27.65 -18.08 7.91
CA SER A 92 27.75 -16.81 8.63
C SER A 92 29.16 -16.23 8.60
N GLU A 93 30.18 -17.04 8.90
CA GLU A 93 31.55 -16.56 9.03
C GLU A 93 32.15 -16.16 7.68
N TYR A 94 32.08 -17.04 6.67
CA TYR A 94 32.74 -16.74 5.39
C TYR A 94 31.98 -15.66 4.59
N VAL A 95 30.64 -15.59 4.68
CA VAL A 95 29.88 -14.51 4.03
C VAL A 95 30.14 -13.18 4.72
N SER A 96 30.25 -13.16 6.06
CA SER A 96 30.63 -11.93 6.79
C SER A 96 32.03 -11.45 6.37
N LEU A 97 33.00 -12.36 6.28
CA LEU A 97 34.35 -12.03 5.83
C LEU A 97 34.38 -11.46 4.40
N ALA A 98 33.63 -12.06 3.49
CA ALA A 98 33.52 -11.59 2.11
C ALA A 98 32.80 -10.23 2.02
N ASN A 99 31.73 -10.06 2.81
CA ASN A 99 30.99 -8.81 2.92
C ASN A 99 31.89 -7.69 3.46
N ASP A 100 32.60 -7.91 4.55
CA ASP A 100 33.47 -6.90 5.18
C ASP A 100 34.54 -6.40 4.20
N PHE A 101 35.08 -7.30 3.36
CA PHE A 101 35.99 -6.92 2.29
C PHE A 101 35.32 -6.02 1.24
N CYS A 102 34.19 -6.45 0.67
CA CYS A 102 33.52 -5.71 -0.42
C CYS A 102 32.85 -4.42 0.07
N MET A 103 32.49 -4.37 1.35
CA MET A 103 31.88 -3.22 2.01
C MET A 103 32.93 -2.27 2.59
N ALA A 104 34.22 -2.53 2.44
CA ALA A 104 35.24 -1.54 2.76
C ALA A 104 35.26 -0.39 1.75
N GLN A 105 35.64 0.80 2.20
CA GLN A 105 35.70 1.99 1.33
C GLN A 105 36.78 1.87 0.23
N SER A 106 37.80 1.03 0.43
CA SER A 106 38.96 0.94 -0.47
C SER A 106 38.84 -0.09 -1.60
N THR A 107 37.78 -0.92 -1.61
CA THR A 107 37.68 -2.06 -2.54
C THR A 107 36.69 -1.79 -3.67
N GLY A 108 35.49 -1.28 -3.37
CA GLY A 108 34.47 -0.95 -4.38
C GLY A 108 34.01 -2.15 -5.23
N ASN A 109 34.45 -3.35 -4.91
CA ASN A 109 34.13 -4.58 -5.62
C ASN A 109 32.69 -5.01 -5.31
N ARG A 110 32.07 -5.68 -6.28
CA ARG A 110 30.76 -6.31 -6.11
C ARG A 110 30.95 -7.72 -5.57
N LEU A 111 30.12 -8.09 -4.59
CA LEU A 111 30.10 -9.41 -4.00
C LEU A 111 29.10 -10.29 -4.75
N VAL A 112 29.60 -11.37 -5.35
CA VAL A 112 28.84 -12.27 -6.22
C VAL A 112 28.53 -13.58 -5.52
N PHE A 113 27.24 -13.90 -5.45
CA PHE A 113 26.69 -15.14 -4.92
C PHE A 113 26.32 -16.07 -6.07
N ASP A 114 26.53 -17.36 -5.85
CA ASP A 114 26.10 -18.38 -6.79
C ASP A 114 24.57 -18.52 -6.83
N ALA A 115 24.05 -18.76 -8.03
CA ALA A 115 22.63 -18.95 -8.25
C ALA A 115 22.11 -20.21 -7.54
N ASP A 116 20.86 -20.14 -7.08
CA ASP A 116 20.11 -21.27 -6.53
C ASP A 116 20.72 -21.94 -5.28
N ILE A 117 21.66 -21.27 -4.62
CA ILE A 117 22.19 -21.67 -3.31
C ILE A 117 21.32 -21.09 -2.19
N THR A 118 21.12 -21.89 -1.13
CA THR A 118 20.59 -21.42 0.15
C THR A 118 21.74 -21.19 1.14
N TYR A 119 21.86 -19.95 1.61
CA TYR A 119 22.77 -19.57 2.69
C TYR A 119 21.97 -19.45 3.99
N GLU A 120 22.38 -20.24 4.99
CA GLU A 120 21.82 -20.26 6.32
C GLU A 120 22.70 -19.49 7.30
N PHE A 121 22.13 -18.47 7.92
CA PHE A 121 22.79 -17.59 8.87
C PHE A 121 22.34 -17.86 10.30
N SER A 122 23.28 -17.71 11.24
CA SER A 122 22.96 -17.66 12.67
C SER A 122 22.17 -16.39 13.03
N HIS A 123 21.48 -16.41 14.18
CA HIS A 123 20.74 -15.26 14.69
C HIS A 123 21.66 -14.07 15.06
N ASP A 124 22.96 -14.29 15.27
CA ASP A 124 23.94 -13.22 15.54
C ASP A 124 24.44 -12.51 14.26
N THR A 125 24.02 -12.96 13.07
CA THR A 125 24.52 -12.44 11.79
C THR A 125 23.55 -11.42 11.20
N SER A 126 24.07 -10.28 10.74
CA SER A 126 23.32 -9.27 9.98
C SER A 126 24.28 -8.52 9.07
N PHE A 127 23.80 -8.05 7.91
CA PHE A 127 24.69 -7.46 6.90
C PHE A 127 24.35 -6.00 6.63
N ASN A 128 25.37 -5.15 6.69
CA ASN A 128 25.29 -3.77 6.21
C ASN A 128 25.85 -3.71 4.80
N ILE A 129 25.08 -3.18 3.87
CA ILE A 129 25.42 -3.02 2.46
C ILE A 129 25.39 -1.54 2.13
N TYR A 130 26.54 -0.99 1.77
CA TYR A 130 26.63 0.43 1.47
C TYR A 130 26.24 0.73 0.03
N VAL A 131 25.42 1.76 -0.20
CA VAL A 131 25.00 2.14 -1.56
C VAL A 131 26.19 2.49 -2.45
N GLU A 132 27.24 3.06 -1.89
CA GLU A 132 28.46 3.45 -2.61
C GLU A 132 29.46 2.28 -2.82
N SER A 133 29.11 1.06 -2.36
CA SER A 133 29.91 -0.14 -2.63
C SER A 133 29.54 -0.77 -3.99
N GLY A 134 30.24 -1.85 -4.38
CA GLY A 134 29.85 -2.63 -5.55
C GLY A 134 28.55 -3.44 -5.36
N GLY A 135 28.02 -3.52 -4.13
CA GLY A 135 26.77 -4.20 -3.82
C GLY A 135 26.88 -5.73 -3.79
N TRP A 136 25.75 -6.38 -3.50
CA TRP A 136 25.56 -7.82 -3.57
C TRP A 136 24.80 -8.18 -4.84
N TYR A 137 25.26 -9.21 -5.54
CA TYR A 137 24.66 -9.66 -6.79
C TYR A 137 24.56 -11.18 -6.87
N CYS A 138 23.41 -11.66 -7.30
CA CYS A 138 23.21 -13.02 -7.76
C CYS A 138 22.59 -12.99 -9.16
N SER A 139 23.10 -13.85 -10.05
CA SER A 139 22.58 -13.98 -11.42
C SER A 139 21.23 -14.72 -11.46
N GLY A 140 20.95 -15.55 -10.47
CA GLY A 140 19.68 -16.26 -10.28
C GLY A 140 18.97 -15.81 -9.00
N ASN A 141 18.27 -16.74 -8.34
CA ASN A 141 17.60 -16.48 -7.07
C ASN A 141 18.34 -17.18 -5.93
N CYS A 142 19.20 -16.42 -5.23
CA CYS A 142 19.85 -16.92 -4.02
C CYS A 142 18.92 -16.78 -2.80
N ARG A 143 18.87 -17.79 -1.92
CA ARG A 143 18.03 -17.76 -0.70
C ARG A 143 18.89 -17.47 0.52
N LEU A 144 18.51 -16.46 1.29
CA LEU A 144 19.18 -16.01 2.51
C LEU A 144 18.24 -16.29 3.68
N VAL A 145 18.58 -17.27 4.51
CA VAL A 145 17.71 -17.80 5.58
C VAL A 145 18.38 -17.61 6.93
N TRP A 146 17.64 -17.10 7.92
CA TRP A 146 18.13 -16.99 9.28
C TRP A 146 17.54 -18.11 10.16
N LYS A 147 18.39 -18.72 10.99
CA LYS A 147 17.98 -19.78 11.94
C LYS A 147 17.13 -19.27 13.12
N GLY A 148 16.97 -17.96 13.24
CA GLY A 148 16.16 -17.29 14.24
C GLY A 148 16.16 -15.78 14.02
N ALA A 149 15.42 -15.04 14.84
CA ALA A 149 15.34 -13.59 14.72
C ALA A 149 16.73 -12.93 14.81
N PRO A 150 17.14 -12.09 13.84
CA PRO A 150 18.43 -11.42 13.87
C PRO A 150 18.59 -10.55 15.12
N LYS A 151 19.64 -10.77 15.89
CA LYS A 151 19.91 -10.06 17.15
C LYS A 151 20.14 -8.56 16.97
N ALA A 152 20.63 -8.14 15.81
CA ALA A 152 20.78 -6.72 15.46
C ALA A 152 19.42 -6.03 15.19
N GLY A 153 18.32 -6.79 15.15
CA GLY A 153 16.98 -6.32 14.83
C GLY A 153 16.68 -6.25 13.33
N TYR A 154 17.65 -6.55 12.45
CA TYR A 154 17.48 -6.59 11.01
C TYR A 154 18.31 -7.71 10.37
N ALA A 155 17.88 -8.26 9.24
CA ALA A 155 18.66 -9.23 8.47
C ALA A 155 19.67 -8.53 7.54
N ILE A 156 19.17 -7.64 6.67
CA ILE A 156 20.00 -6.82 5.76
C ILE A 156 19.65 -5.35 5.92
N LYS A 157 20.67 -4.48 5.95
CA LYS A 157 20.53 -3.03 5.96
C LYS A 157 21.28 -2.41 4.78
N VAL A 158 20.57 -1.69 3.92
CA VAL A 158 21.13 -0.89 2.84
C VAL A 158 21.21 0.56 3.30
N LEU A 159 22.41 1.16 3.33
CA LEU A 159 22.62 2.50 3.87
C LEU A 159 23.71 3.29 3.13
N GLY A 160 23.70 4.62 3.27
CA GLY A 160 24.82 5.47 2.87
C GLY A 160 26.02 5.35 3.80
N ARG A 161 27.23 5.61 3.27
CA ARG A 161 28.45 5.71 4.10
C ARG A 161 28.58 7.06 4.79
N PHE A 162 28.06 8.11 4.17
CA PHE A 162 28.41 9.48 4.51
C PHE A 162 27.20 10.28 5.00
N ALA A 163 27.46 11.19 5.93
CA ALA A 163 26.53 12.26 6.26
C ALA A 163 26.57 13.36 5.18
N TYR A 164 25.66 14.34 5.27
CA TYR A 164 25.66 15.52 4.41
C TYR A 164 27.02 16.24 4.45
N GLY A 165 27.64 16.47 3.29
CA GLY A 165 28.94 17.14 3.17
C GLY A 165 29.54 17.10 1.76
N HIS A 166 30.81 17.49 1.63
CA HIS A 166 31.49 17.55 0.32
C HIS A 166 31.52 16.21 -0.43
N HIS A 167 31.65 15.09 0.30
CA HIS A 167 31.59 13.75 -0.30
C HIS A 167 30.22 13.43 -0.89
N TYR A 168 29.14 13.89 -0.26
CA TYR A 168 27.79 13.69 -0.79
C TYR A 168 27.59 14.42 -2.14
N ALA A 169 28.10 15.67 -2.27
CA ALA A 169 27.98 16.43 -3.51
C ALA A 169 28.65 15.76 -4.72
N SER A 170 29.77 15.04 -4.54
CA SER A 170 30.40 14.29 -5.64
C SER A 170 29.65 13.00 -5.98
N LEU A 171 29.01 12.35 -5.01
CA LEU A 171 28.22 11.13 -5.19
C LEU A 171 26.96 11.38 -6.02
N VAL A 172 26.31 12.53 -5.84
CA VAL A 172 25.15 12.96 -6.64
C VAL A 172 25.47 12.91 -8.14
N ASN A 173 26.70 13.25 -8.55
CA ASN A 173 27.10 13.30 -9.96
C ASN A 173 27.43 11.92 -10.55
N ASN A 174 27.81 10.94 -9.73
CA ASN A 174 28.22 9.59 -10.16
C ASN A 174 27.14 8.52 -9.92
N SER A 175 25.91 8.94 -9.63
CA SER A 175 24.90 8.07 -9.03
C SER A 175 24.13 7.20 -10.04
N ASN A 176 24.18 5.88 -9.83
CA ASN A 176 23.28 4.84 -10.36
C ASN A 176 23.55 3.50 -9.65
N TYR A 177 23.59 3.51 -8.31
CA TYR A 177 24.06 2.37 -7.53
C TYR A 177 23.04 1.22 -7.50
N CYS A 178 23.52 -0.02 -7.36
CA CYS A 178 22.69 -1.22 -7.24
C CYS A 178 23.18 -2.07 -6.06
N PRO A 179 22.87 -1.69 -4.81
CA PRO A 179 23.43 -2.33 -3.62
C PRO A 179 22.99 -3.79 -3.45
N LEU A 180 21.82 -4.19 -3.96
CA LEU A 180 21.28 -5.51 -3.74
C LEU A 180 20.45 -6.00 -4.93
N GLU A 181 20.83 -7.14 -5.49
CA GLU A 181 20.19 -7.72 -6.68
C GLU A 181 20.15 -9.27 -6.67
N GLY A 182 18.95 -9.85 -6.82
CA GLY A 182 18.78 -11.30 -7.07
C GLY A 182 18.65 -12.19 -5.82
N PHE A 183 17.99 -11.72 -4.77
CA PHE A 183 17.94 -12.43 -3.47
C PHE A 183 16.53 -12.66 -2.96
N ASN A 184 16.31 -13.78 -2.28
CA ASN A 184 15.15 -14.06 -1.45
C ASN A 184 15.60 -14.06 0.02
N ILE A 185 15.09 -13.11 0.80
CA ILE A 185 15.43 -12.91 2.21
C ILE A 185 14.29 -13.51 3.06
N GLY A 186 14.62 -14.45 3.94
CA GLY A 186 13.65 -15.15 4.76
C GLY A 186 12.92 -16.29 4.04
N ASN A 187 11.93 -16.86 4.70
CA ASN A 187 11.14 -17.99 4.21
C ASN A 187 9.66 -17.75 4.43
N TYR A 188 8.85 -18.00 3.41
CA TYR A 188 7.40 -17.93 3.51
C TYR A 188 6.86 -18.95 4.54
N ASN A 189 5.86 -18.54 5.32
CA ASN A 189 5.29 -19.19 6.51
C ASN A 189 6.25 -19.39 7.69
N GLN A 190 7.33 -18.61 7.79
CA GLN A 190 8.27 -18.66 8.91
C GLN A 190 8.48 -17.28 9.52
N MET A 191 7.44 -16.74 10.15
CA MET A 191 7.46 -15.39 10.75
C MET A 191 8.59 -15.25 11.79
N LEU A 192 9.50 -14.32 11.55
CA LEU A 192 10.57 -13.91 12.47
C LEU A 192 10.31 -12.51 13.01
N SER A 193 10.75 -12.25 14.25
CA SER A 193 10.74 -10.89 14.76
C SER A 193 11.84 -10.02 14.14
N GLY A 194 11.62 -8.72 14.11
CA GLY A 194 12.55 -7.73 13.55
C GLY A 194 12.32 -7.42 12.07
N ILE A 195 13.37 -6.93 11.40
CA ILE A 195 13.27 -6.35 10.05
C ILE A 195 13.97 -7.24 9.01
N GLY A 196 13.29 -7.55 7.91
CA GLY A 196 13.91 -8.26 6.79
C GLY A 196 14.92 -7.38 6.04
N LEU A 197 14.42 -6.30 5.44
CA LEU A 197 15.22 -5.31 4.73
C LEU A 197 15.06 -3.91 5.34
N CYS A 198 16.14 -3.40 5.91
CA CYS A 198 16.25 -2.04 6.41
C CYS A 198 16.87 -1.16 5.31
N ILE A 199 16.29 0.01 5.04
CA ILE A 199 16.77 0.98 4.06
C ILE A 199 17.01 2.30 4.77
N GLY A 200 18.25 2.79 4.74
CA GLY A 200 18.72 3.88 5.57
C GLY A 200 19.19 3.41 6.95
N SER A 201 19.50 4.36 7.82
CA SER A 201 19.88 4.11 9.20
C SER A 201 19.48 5.29 10.05
N SER A 202 18.95 5.05 11.24
CA SER A 202 18.82 6.04 12.31
C SER A 202 18.54 5.29 13.62
N VAL A 203 18.65 5.97 14.77
CA VAL A 203 18.21 5.43 16.06
C VAL A 203 16.71 5.13 16.11
N SER A 204 15.87 5.81 15.32
CA SER A 204 14.43 5.56 15.25
C SER A 204 13.80 6.12 13.96
N LEU A 205 12.54 5.75 13.70
CA LEU A 205 11.72 6.32 12.61
C LEU A 205 11.29 7.78 12.85
N SER A 206 11.63 8.35 14.00
CA SER A 206 11.19 9.67 14.47
C SER A 206 12.37 10.59 14.83
N SER A 207 13.56 10.29 14.33
CA SER A 207 14.80 11.02 14.66
C SER A 207 15.74 11.08 13.46
N MET A 208 16.45 12.20 13.30
CA MET A 208 17.60 12.30 12.37
C MET A 208 18.92 11.87 13.02
N ASN A 209 18.92 11.50 14.30
CA ASN A 209 20.15 11.06 14.96
C ASN A 209 20.66 9.77 14.30
N SER A 210 21.97 9.74 14.02
CA SER A 210 22.67 8.71 13.23
C SER A 210 22.13 8.48 11.81
N ALA A 211 21.33 9.41 11.28
CA ALA A 211 20.89 9.38 9.89
C ALA A 211 22.06 9.59 8.93
N VAL A 212 22.09 8.77 7.87
CA VAL A 212 23.07 8.83 6.78
C VAL A 212 22.35 8.99 5.46
N VAL A 213 22.96 9.70 4.52
CA VAL A 213 22.32 10.02 3.25
C VAL A 213 22.31 8.77 2.37
N THR A 214 21.12 8.21 2.14
CA THR A 214 20.93 6.95 1.44
C THR A 214 20.06 7.19 0.22
N SER A 215 20.68 7.52 -0.92
CA SER A 215 19.94 7.99 -2.10
C SER A 215 20.53 7.53 -3.43
N LYS A 216 19.72 7.70 -4.50
CA LYS A 216 20.11 7.49 -5.90
C LYS A 216 20.64 6.09 -6.20
N PHE A 217 19.89 5.10 -5.73
CA PHE A 217 20.16 3.68 -5.93
C PHE A 217 18.90 2.92 -6.34
N THR A 218 19.09 1.72 -6.90
CA THR A 218 18.00 0.78 -7.19
C THR A 218 18.25 -0.56 -6.50
N ILE A 219 17.25 -1.12 -5.83
CA ILE A 219 17.25 -2.53 -5.37
C ILE A 219 16.42 -3.33 -6.37
N LYS A 220 16.95 -4.45 -6.86
CA LYS A 220 16.37 -5.18 -8.02
C LYS A 220 16.16 -6.66 -7.75
N ARG A 221 15.01 -7.22 -8.14
CA ARG A 221 14.74 -8.67 -8.04
C ARG A 221 15.03 -9.22 -6.64
N VAL A 222 14.52 -8.54 -5.61
CA VAL A 222 14.68 -8.96 -4.22
C VAL A 222 13.32 -9.33 -3.66
N SER A 223 13.18 -10.51 -3.08
CA SER A 223 11.99 -10.86 -2.32
C SER A 223 12.28 -10.90 -0.83
N VAL A 224 11.35 -10.41 0.00
CA VAL A 224 11.49 -10.46 1.47
C VAL A 224 10.25 -11.10 2.08
N PHE A 225 10.46 -12.14 2.88
CA PHE A 225 9.40 -12.98 3.44
C PHE A 225 9.44 -12.99 4.96
N ASP A 226 8.27 -12.80 5.58
CA ASP A 226 7.98 -13.21 6.94
C ASP A 226 8.94 -12.69 8.02
N PHE A 227 9.10 -11.38 8.05
CA PHE A 227 9.58 -10.63 9.21
C PHE A 227 8.44 -9.75 9.74
N ASP A 228 8.47 -9.36 11.03
CA ASP A 228 7.51 -8.38 11.58
C ASP A 228 7.33 -7.19 10.63
N ASP A 229 8.47 -6.68 10.15
CA ASP A 229 8.54 -5.68 9.10
C ASP A 229 9.44 -6.21 7.97
N VAL A 230 8.86 -6.51 6.80
CA VAL A 230 9.61 -6.98 5.63
C VAL A 230 10.47 -5.86 5.04
N ILE A 231 9.99 -4.62 5.06
CA ILE A 231 10.75 -3.44 4.63
C ILE A 231 10.54 -2.30 5.62
N VAL A 232 11.63 -1.71 6.08
CA VAL A 232 11.59 -0.47 6.87
C VAL A 232 12.49 0.58 6.24
N PHE A 233 11.90 1.73 5.95
CA PHE A 233 12.63 2.92 5.55
C PHE A 233 12.94 3.79 6.78
N TYR A 234 14.18 4.23 6.91
CA TYR A 234 14.62 5.18 7.91
C TYR A 234 14.79 6.59 7.33
N PRO A 235 14.88 7.62 8.20
CA PRO A 235 15.24 8.98 7.78
C PRO A 235 16.58 9.03 7.04
N GLY A 236 16.74 10.01 6.16
CA GLY A 236 17.89 10.18 5.26
C GLY A 236 17.77 9.44 3.92
N VAL A 237 16.64 8.78 3.66
CA VAL A 237 16.40 8.03 2.41
C VAL A 237 15.55 8.83 1.43
N TRP A 238 16.01 8.94 0.19
CA TRP A 238 15.27 9.57 -0.92
C TRP A 238 15.87 9.18 -2.28
N ALA A 239 15.17 9.50 -3.36
CA ALA A 239 15.49 9.22 -4.76
C ALA A 239 15.98 7.79 -5.00
N CYS A 240 15.20 6.79 -4.61
CA CYS A 240 15.53 5.37 -4.82
C CYS A 240 14.40 4.63 -5.54
N GLU A 241 14.74 3.51 -6.15
CA GLU A 241 13.76 2.61 -6.78
C GLU A 241 13.84 1.20 -6.20
N LEU A 242 12.69 0.63 -5.86
CA LEU A 242 12.50 -0.79 -5.63
C LEU A 242 11.90 -1.39 -6.90
N HIS A 243 12.70 -2.15 -7.65
CA HIS A 243 12.32 -2.71 -8.95
C HIS A 243 12.17 -4.23 -8.86
N GLN A 244 10.95 -4.74 -9.10
CA GLN A 244 10.63 -6.16 -8.89
C GLN A 244 11.01 -6.62 -7.47
N VAL A 245 10.75 -5.76 -6.49
CA VAL A 245 10.91 -6.11 -5.08
C VAL A 245 9.59 -6.68 -4.58
N ASN A 246 9.60 -7.94 -4.17
CA ASN A 246 8.40 -8.65 -3.76
C ASN A 246 8.41 -8.86 -2.26
N THR A 247 7.27 -8.75 -1.60
CA THR A 247 7.21 -8.97 -0.15
C THR A 247 5.99 -9.73 0.26
N MET A 248 6.14 -10.65 1.22
CA MET A 248 5.01 -11.35 1.83
C MET A 248 5.19 -11.50 3.35
N GLY A 249 4.08 -11.58 4.08
CA GLY A 249 4.04 -11.89 5.51
C GLY A 249 4.08 -10.69 6.43
N GLY A 250 4.96 -9.72 6.19
CA GLY A 250 5.22 -8.62 7.12
C GLY A 250 4.60 -7.26 6.76
N SER A 251 4.96 -6.26 7.55
CA SER A 251 4.60 -4.86 7.29
C SER A 251 5.68 -4.11 6.51
N TRP A 252 5.27 -2.99 5.90
CA TRP A 252 6.18 -1.95 5.47
C TRP A 252 6.03 -0.72 6.38
N GLN A 253 7.15 -0.15 6.80
CA GLN A 253 7.16 1.06 7.63
C GLN A 253 8.00 2.16 7.00
N THR A 254 7.54 3.39 7.17
CA THR A 254 8.23 4.61 6.77
C THR A 254 8.22 5.61 7.93
N PRO A 255 9.14 6.60 7.96
CA PRO A 255 9.19 7.60 9.01
C PRO A 255 7.90 8.40 9.13
N PHE A 256 7.59 8.90 10.33
CA PHE A 256 6.55 9.91 10.51
C PHE A 256 7.14 11.30 10.28
N TYR A 257 6.35 12.24 9.76
CA TYR A 257 6.79 13.63 9.66
C TYR A 257 7.15 14.20 11.04
N PHE A 258 8.32 14.81 11.14
CA PHE A 258 8.74 15.63 12.27
C PHE A 258 9.60 16.79 11.79
N ASN A 259 9.73 17.84 12.59
CA ASN A 259 10.50 19.03 12.21
C ASN A 259 11.98 18.67 11.98
N GLY A 260 12.50 19.00 10.80
CA GLY A 260 13.88 18.66 10.41
C GLY A 260 14.06 17.26 9.82
N LEU A 261 12.98 16.54 9.52
CA LEU A 261 13.04 15.29 8.76
C LEU A 261 13.57 15.54 7.34
N ASP A 262 14.48 14.69 6.90
CA ASP A 262 14.90 14.57 5.51
C ASP A 262 14.57 13.15 5.01
N PHE A 263 13.55 13.01 4.18
CA PHE A 263 13.05 11.73 3.69
C PHE A 263 12.11 11.90 2.50
N GLY A 264 12.10 10.91 1.61
CA GLY A 264 10.93 10.63 0.80
C GLY A 264 10.83 11.36 -0.54
N GLU A 265 11.83 12.12 -0.97
CA GLU A 265 11.81 12.70 -2.33
C GLU A 265 11.88 11.58 -3.38
N SER A 266 10.91 11.48 -4.28
CA SER A 266 10.95 10.59 -5.46
C SER A 266 11.26 9.10 -5.19
N ILE A 267 10.61 8.47 -4.21
CA ILE A 267 10.74 7.02 -3.99
C ILE A 267 9.85 6.25 -4.98
N LYS A 268 10.42 5.31 -5.73
CA LYS A 268 9.73 4.56 -6.79
C LYS A 268 9.56 3.08 -6.44
N LEU A 269 8.38 2.53 -6.73
CA LEU A 269 8.09 1.10 -6.65
C LEU A 269 7.64 0.62 -8.04
N THR A 270 8.45 -0.20 -8.70
CA THR A 270 8.21 -0.60 -10.10
C THR A 270 8.04 -2.12 -10.20
N ASN A 271 6.89 -2.57 -10.72
CA ASN A 271 6.57 -3.99 -10.93
C ASN A 271 6.75 -4.84 -9.67
N CYS A 272 6.36 -4.31 -8.51
CA CYS A 272 6.47 -5.01 -7.22
C CYS A 272 5.25 -5.90 -6.96
N PHE A 273 5.45 -7.03 -6.29
CA PHE A 273 4.38 -7.88 -5.79
C PHE A 273 4.36 -7.90 -4.26
N ILE A 274 3.36 -7.26 -3.67
CA ILE A 274 3.23 -7.08 -2.22
C ILE A 274 2.00 -7.88 -1.78
N ALA A 275 2.20 -8.94 -1.00
CA ALA A 275 1.12 -9.87 -0.70
C ALA A 275 1.08 -10.39 0.73
N ASP A 276 -0.03 -11.07 1.05
CA ASP A 276 -0.25 -11.93 2.21
C ASP A 276 0.25 -11.34 3.54
N ASN A 277 -0.56 -10.50 4.17
CA ASN A 277 -0.24 -10.05 5.51
C ASN A 277 -0.44 -11.19 6.52
N HIS A 278 0.64 -11.57 7.19
CA HIS A 278 0.61 -12.50 8.32
C HIS A 278 0.56 -11.70 9.63
N ARG A 279 0.26 -12.40 10.72
CA ARG A 279 0.31 -11.80 12.06
C ARG A 279 1.76 -11.63 12.47
N ARG A 280 2.11 -10.42 12.86
CA ARG A 280 3.44 -10.07 13.38
C ARG A 280 3.62 -10.70 14.76
N VAL A 281 4.86 -11.06 15.09
CA VAL A 281 5.25 -11.61 16.40
C VAL A 281 5.23 -10.51 17.46
N VAL A 282 5.62 -9.28 17.12
CA VAL A 282 5.76 -8.18 18.09
C VAL A 282 4.44 -7.73 18.72
N ASP A 283 3.34 -7.71 17.96
CA ASP A 283 2.05 -7.15 18.39
C ASP A 283 0.83 -8.02 18.06
N ASN A 284 1.02 -9.15 17.36
CA ASN A 284 -0.05 -10.05 16.90
C ASN A 284 -1.07 -9.39 15.93
N GLU A 285 -0.75 -8.21 15.38
CA GLU A 285 -1.54 -7.56 14.34
C GLU A 285 -1.16 -8.10 12.95
N LEU A 286 -2.12 -8.03 12.02
CA LEU A 286 -1.85 -8.30 10.61
C LEU A 286 -0.96 -7.19 10.02
N GLY A 287 0.06 -7.58 9.27
CA GLY A 287 0.93 -6.66 8.55
C GLY A 287 0.19 -5.71 7.60
N LYS A 288 0.76 -4.51 7.41
CA LYS A 288 0.22 -3.43 6.57
C LYS A 288 1.35 -2.69 5.86
N VAL A 289 1.06 -2.04 4.75
CA VAL A 289 2.00 -1.11 4.11
C VAL A 289 1.68 0.31 4.57
N ASN A 290 2.57 0.93 5.35
CA ASN A 290 2.39 2.29 5.85
C ASN A 290 3.28 3.30 5.12
N PHE A 291 2.65 4.22 4.38
CA PHE A 291 3.27 5.42 3.84
C PHE A 291 2.91 6.61 4.74
N ASN A 292 3.83 7.02 5.62
CA ASN A 292 3.56 7.98 6.69
C ASN A 292 4.01 9.42 6.33
N THR A 293 5.00 9.59 5.46
CA THR A 293 5.47 10.87 4.92
C THR A 293 6.25 10.64 3.62
N GLY A 294 6.52 11.68 2.83
CA GLY A 294 7.28 11.59 1.58
C GLY A 294 6.43 11.35 0.32
N GLU A 295 7.08 11.37 -0.85
CA GLU A 295 6.48 11.11 -2.16
C GLU A 295 6.83 9.69 -2.66
N PHE A 296 5.79 8.90 -2.93
CA PHE A 296 5.91 7.57 -3.50
C PHE A 296 5.24 7.49 -4.87
N ILE A 297 5.93 6.90 -5.83
CA ILE A 297 5.43 6.67 -7.19
C ILE A 297 5.47 5.18 -7.47
N VAL A 298 4.30 4.58 -7.63
CA VAL A 298 4.11 3.15 -7.84
C VAL A 298 3.72 2.89 -9.29
N TYR A 299 4.39 1.95 -9.96
CA TYR A 299 4.14 1.60 -11.36
C TYR A 299 3.90 0.09 -11.49
N GLY A 300 2.69 -0.30 -11.90
CA GLY A 300 2.38 -1.69 -12.27
C GLY A 300 2.55 -2.71 -11.13
N SER A 301 2.37 -2.28 -9.87
CA SER A 301 2.52 -3.15 -8.70
C SER A 301 1.20 -3.76 -8.26
N SER A 302 1.27 -4.94 -7.65
CA SER A 302 0.12 -5.68 -7.13
C SER A 302 0.12 -5.69 -5.60
N PHE A 303 -1.07 -5.50 -5.02
CA PHE A 303 -1.33 -5.54 -3.59
C PHE A 303 -2.36 -6.64 -3.31
N ASN A 304 -1.86 -7.84 -3.02
CA ASN A 304 -2.69 -9.04 -2.90
C ASN A 304 -2.88 -9.38 -1.43
N ASN A 305 -4.12 -9.40 -0.97
CA ASN A 305 -4.40 -9.56 0.45
C ASN A 305 -3.77 -8.51 1.39
N MET A 306 -3.12 -7.47 0.87
CA MET A 306 -2.44 -6.44 1.65
C MET A 306 -3.32 -5.20 1.88
N ARG A 307 -3.24 -4.60 3.06
CA ARG A 307 -3.81 -3.26 3.34
C ARG A 307 -2.72 -2.21 3.19
N VAL A 308 -3.00 -1.18 2.40
CA VAL A 308 -2.16 0.02 2.25
C VAL A 308 -2.75 1.16 3.08
N VAL A 309 -1.92 1.87 3.84
CA VAL A 309 -2.30 3.02 4.65
C VAL A 309 -1.43 4.21 4.26
N VAL A 310 -2.09 5.28 3.81
CA VAL A 310 -1.49 6.56 3.43
C VAL A 310 -1.81 7.57 4.53
N ASN A 311 -0.79 7.95 5.30
CA ASN A 311 -0.90 8.68 6.56
C ASN A 311 -0.03 9.95 6.57
N GLY A 312 -0.09 10.71 7.65
CA GLY A 312 0.65 11.95 7.85
C GLY A 312 0.42 12.94 6.71
N ASP A 313 1.49 13.22 5.98
CA ASP A 313 1.58 14.09 4.82
C ASP A 313 2.11 13.35 3.56
N ALA A 314 2.04 12.01 3.56
CA ALA A 314 2.51 11.22 2.43
C ALA A 314 1.71 11.52 1.14
N VAL A 315 2.43 11.59 0.03
CA VAL A 315 1.89 11.73 -1.32
C VAL A 315 2.17 10.45 -2.11
N VAL A 316 1.13 9.68 -2.41
CA VAL A 316 1.27 8.36 -3.05
C VAL A 316 0.55 8.35 -4.39
N LYS A 317 1.30 8.21 -5.48
CA LYS A 317 0.77 8.13 -6.85
C LYS A 317 0.95 6.71 -7.36
N MET A 318 -0.14 6.01 -7.61
CA MET A 318 -0.12 4.63 -8.12
C MET A 318 -0.67 4.58 -9.54
N ASN A 319 0.17 4.14 -10.47
CA ASN A 319 -0.16 3.99 -11.89
C ASN A 319 -0.35 2.52 -12.22
N CYS A 320 -1.55 2.19 -12.70
CA CYS A 320 -2.02 0.83 -12.95
C CYS A 320 -1.84 -0.14 -11.76
N PRO A 321 -2.20 0.24 -10.51
CA PRO A 321 -2.11 -0.69 -9.39
C PRO A 321 -3.15 -1.80 -9.53
N HIS A 322 -2.80 -2.99 -9.04
CA HIS A 322 -3.72 -4.12 -8.96
C HIS A 322 -4.03 -4.44 -7.49
N PHE A 323 -5.32 -4.40 -7.13
CA PHE A 323 -5.81 -4.76 -5.81
C PHE A 323 -6.65 -6.02 -5.90
N GLU A 324 -6.27 -7.06 -5.17
CA GLU A 324 -6.93 -8.37 -5.24
C GLU A 324 -6.96 -9.06 -3.87
N ASN A 325 -7.93 -9.95 -3.67
CA ASN A 325 -8.06 -10.79 -2.48
C ASN A 325 -8.01 -12.30 -2.80
N PRO A 326 -6.96 -12.82 -3.45
CA PRO A 326 -6.94 -14.23 -3.87
C PRO A 326 -7.00 -15.14 -2.64
N GLN A 327 -7.87 -16.17 -2.69
CA GLN A 327 -7.98 -17.22 -1.67
C GLN A 327 -8.27 -16.75 -0.22
N SER A 328 -8.46 -15.45 0.01
CA SER A 328 -8.74 -14.91 1.34
C SER A 328 -10.14 -15.26 1.76
N LYS A 329 -10.30 -15.71 3.01
CA LYS A 329 -11.60 -15.96 3.65
C LYS A 329 -12.09 -14.77 4.48
N ALA A 330 -11.39 -13.64 4.43
CA ALA A 330 -11.73 -12.46 5.21
C ALA A 330 -12.98 -11.78 4.66
N LYS A 331 -14.01 -11.68 5.51
CA LYS A 331 -15.25 -10.94 5.23
C LYS A 331 -15.05 -9.41 5.31
N ASN A 332 -14.06 -8.97 6.08
CA ASN A 332 -13.55 -7.61 6.11
C ASN A 332 -12.32 -7.49 5.21
N LYS A 333 -12.41 -6.63 4.20
CA LYS A 333 -11.29 -6.27 3.33
C LYS A 333 -11.27 -4.77 3.06
N ARG A 334 -10.11 -4.18 3.31
CA ARG A 334 -9.80 -2.79 3.02
C ARG A 334 -8.45 -2.75 2.37
N PHE A 335 -8.45 -2.41 1.08
CA PHE A 335 -7.28 -2.39 0.22
C PHE A 335 -6.43 -1.16 0.49
N LEU A 336 -7.05 0.01 0.60
CA LEU A 336 -6.33 1.26 0.81
C LEU A 336 -7.10 2.24 1.71
N GLU A 337 -6.36 2.88 2.62
CA GLU A 337 -6.86 3.92 3.50
C GLU A 337 -6.04 5.21 3.35
N VAL A 338 -6.69 6.36 3.23
CA VAL A 338 -6.07 7.68 3.34
C VAL A 338 -6.53 8.31 4.65
N VAL A 339 -5.66 8.31 5.66
CA VAL A 339 -6.00 8.67 7.05
C VAL A 339 -5.25 9.89 7.57
N GLY A 340 -4.16 10.27 6.90
CA GLY A 340 -3.35 11.42 7.26
C GLY A 340 -4.06 12.75 7.00
N SER A 341 -3.80 13.73 7.87
CA SER A 341 -4.44 15.04 7.79
C SER A 341 -3.98 15.88 6.60
N HIS A 342 -2.88 15.51 5.93
CA HIS A 342 -2.38 16.16 4.71
C HIS A 342 -2.03 15.13 3.62
N ALA A 343 -2.39 13.87 3.86
CA ALA A 343 -2.01 12.77 2.98
C ALA A 343 -2.87 12.78 1.71
N TYR A 344 -2.26 12.38 0.60
CA TYR A 344 -2.90 12.42 -0.71
C TYR A 344 -2.54 11.19 -1.52
N CYS A 345 -3.55 10.51 -2.06
CA CYS A 345 -3.36 9.33 -2.88
C CYS A 345 -4.05 9.47 -4.24
N VAL A 346 -3.33 9.15 -5.31
CA VAL A 346 -3.86 9.07 -6.68
C VAL A 346 -3.76 7.63 -7.14
N LEU A 347 -4.87 7.10 -7.62
CA LEU A 347 -4.98 5.79 -8.26
C LEU A 347 -5.33 6.00 -9.73
N ASP A 348 -4.33 5.91 -10.60
CA ASP A 348 -4.52 5.96 -12.05
C ASP A 348 -4.70 4.55 -12.62
N LYS A 349 -5.83 4.33 -13.29
CA LYS A 349 -6.28 3.05 -13.88
C LYS A 349 -6.14 1.86 -12.93
N PRO A 350 -6.63 1.94 -11.67
CA PRO A 350 -6.57 0.80 -10.76
C PRO A 350 -7.40 -0.37 -11.29
N GLN A 351 -6.86 -1.58 -11.15
CA GLN A 351 -7.57 -2.82 -11.37
C GLN A 351 -8.00 -3.38 -10.01
N ILE A 352 -9.30 -3.44 -9.76
CA ILE A 352 -9.86 -3.89 -8.48
C ILE A 352 -10.58 -5.21 -8.72
N VAL A 353 -10.06 -6.29 -8.13
CA VAL A 353 -10.52 -7.65 -8.38
C VAL A 353 -11.01 -8.31 -7.08
N ILE A 354 -12.27 -8.76 -7.07
CA ILE A 354 -12.85 -9.52 -5.96
C ILE A 354 -13.17 -10.92 -6.43
N ARG A 355 -12.50 -11.91 -5.83
CA ARG A 355 -12.55 -13.32 -6.25
C ARG A 355 -13.65 -14.10 -5.55
N ASP A 356 -13.31 -14.77 -4.45
CA ASP A 356 -14.09 -15.94 -4.01
C ASP A 356 -14.93 -15.68 -2.75
N THR A 357 -14.47 -14.79 -1.87
CA THR A 357 -15.13 -14.56 -0.58
C THR A 357 -16.02 -13.33 -0.62
N PRO A 358 -17.27 -13.44 -0.13
CA PRO A 358 -18.13 -12.29 0.13
C PRO A 358 -17.45 -11.24 1.03
N ILE A 359 -17.28 -10.03 0.50
CA ILE A 359 -16.76 -8.87 1.25
C ILE A 359 -17.92 -7.93 1.59
N TYR A 360 -17.99 -7.52 2.87
CA TYR A 360 -19.06 -6.66 3.39
C TYR A 360 -18.58 -5.25 3.79
N SER A 361 -17.27 -5.02 3.87
CA SER A 361 -16.67 -3.73 4.23
C SER A 361 -16.56 -2.75 3.04
N ASN A 362 -16.30 -1.48 3.34
CA ASN A 362 -15.82 -0.55 2.32
C ASN A 362 -14.41 -1.00 1.88
N LEU A 363 -14.14 -1.05 0.57
CA LEU A 363 -12.84 -1.49 0.05
C LEU A 363 -11.76 -0.43 0.21
N PHE A 364 -12.19 0.83 0.18
CA PHE A 364 -11.35 2.00 0.36
C PHE A 364 -11.90 2.87 1.49
N TYR A 365 -11.03 3.65 2.12
CA TYR A 365 -11.42 4.55 3.19
C TYR A 365 -10.67 5.88 3.08
N CYS A 366 -11.38 6.99 3.15
CA CYS A 366 -10.77 8.32 3.17
C CYS A 366 -11.27 9.08 4.40
N LYS A 367 -10.38 9.36 5.35
CA LYS A 367 -10.74 10.03 6.60
C LYS A 367 -11.03 11.51 6.36
N ALA A 368 -12.04 12.06 7.05
CA ALA A 368 -12.29 13.50 7.06
C ALA A 368 -11.13 14.25 7.73
N GLY A 369 -10.81 15.43 7.20
CA GLY A 369 -10.00 16.41 7.91
C GLY A 369 -10.69 16.91 9.19
N THR A 370 -9.90 17.38 10.16
CA THR A 370 -10.45 18.04 11.35
C THR A 370 -10.96 19.45 10.98
N THR A 371 -12.00 19.92 11.68
CA THR A 371 -12.63 21.23 11.46
C THR A 371 -11.68 22.42 11.63
N LYS A 372 -10.54 22.25 12.30
CA LYS A 372 -9.48 23.28 12.45
C LYS A 372 -8.54 23.38 11.25
N ASN A 373 -8.44 22.34 10.42
CA ASN A 373 -7.57 22.29 9.25
C ASN A 373 -8.38 22.49 7.95
N ARG A 374 -9.22 23.53 7.93
CA ARG A 374 -10.01 23.96 6.75
C ARG A 374 -9.17 24.66 5.66
N HIS A 375 -7.89 24.29 5.50
CA HIS A 375 -7.23 24.49 4.21
C HIS A 375 -7.66 23.35 3.27
N PRO A 376 -7.71 23.56 1.94
CA PRO A 376 -8.34 22.60 1.01
C PRO A 376 -7.64 21.23 0.86
N TYR A 377 -6.74 20.83 1.77
CA TYR A 377 -5.79 19.73 1.60
C TYR A 377 -5.88 18.62 2.66
N ALA A 378 -6.98 18.49 3.40
CA ALA A 378 -7.10 17.36 4.31
C ALA A 378 -7.52 16.08 3.57
N GLY A 379 -6.67 15.03 3.62
CA GLY A 379 -6.95 13.66 3.21
C GLY A 379 -7.67 13.52 1.86
N GLY A 380 -6.94 13.28 0.77
CA GLY A 380 -7.53 13.17 -0.56
C GLY A 380 -7.29 11.82 -1.23
N LEU A 381 -8.33 11.27 -1.85
CA LEU A 381 -8.24 10.09 -2.72
C LEU A 381 -8.77 10.44 -4.10
N VAL A 382 -7.96 10.22 -5.14
CA VAL A 382 -8.34 10.43 -6.54
C VAL A 382 -8.34 9.11 -7.29
N PHE A 383 -9.45 8.80 -7.95
CA PHE A 383 -9.54 7.72 -8.92
C PHE A 383 -9.52 8.29 -10.33
N ILE A 384 -8.65 7.76 -11.19
CA ILE A 384 -8.63 8.08 -12.62
C ILE A 384 -8.93 6.80 -13.39
N SER A 385 -10.04 6.78 -14.12
CA SER A 385 -10.47 5.65 -14.97
C SER A 385 -10.37 4.25 -14.31
N PRO A 386 -10.99 4.03 -13.13
CA PRO A 386 -10.90 2.76 -12.40
C PRO A 386 -11.59 1.60 -13.16
N SER A 387 -11.05 0.39 -12.97
CA SER A 387 -11.59 -0.85 -13.53
C SER A 387 -11.98 -1.81 -12.42
N TYR A 388 -13.24 -2.25 -12.45
CA TYR A 388 -13.85 -3.10 -11.43
C TYR A 388 -14.21 -4.47 -12.00
N ASN A 389 -13.60 -5.50 -11.42
CA ASN A 389 -13.84 -6.92 -11.73
C ASN A 389 -14.19 -7.67 -10.45
N ALA A 390 -15.43 -7.57 -9.97
CA ALA A 390 -15.92 -8.38 -8.86
C ALA A 390 -16.75 -9.57 -9.37
N ALA A 391 -16.47 -10.80 -8.94
CA ALA A 391 -17.50 -11.85 -8.96
C ALA A 391 -18.70 -11.41 -8.09
N SER A 392 -19.78 -12.19 -7.99
CA SER A 392 -20.99 -11.89 -7.17
C SER A 392 -20.77 -11.75 -5.65
N ASN A 393 -19.52 -11.56 -5.23
CA ASN A 393 -18.98 -11.66 -3.88
C ASN A 393 -18.65 -10.29 -3.26
N TYR A 394 -19.10 -9.17 -3.83
CA TYR A 394 -19.07 -7.90 -3.12
C TYR A 394 -20.47 -7.52 -2.65
N ARG A 395 -20.72 -7.59 -1.34
CA ARG A 395 -22.05 -7.46 -0.71
C ARG A 395 -22.07 -6.47 0.46
N PRO A 396 -21.58 -5.22 0.31
CA PRO A 396 -21.62 -4.24 1.39
C PRO A 396 -23.05 -3.89 1.85
N ASP A 397 -24.07 -4.22 1.06
CA ASP A 397 -25.48 -4.06 1.37
C ASP A 397 -25.96 -4.95 2.53
N LEU A 398 -25.30 -6.09 2.74
CA LEU A 398 -25.66 -7.05 3.77
C LEU A 398 -24.94 -6.82 5.10
N ALA A 399 -23.96 -5.91 5.15
CA ALA A 399 -23.19 -5.63 6.36
C ALA A 399 -24.06 -5.32 7.60
N PRO A 400 -25.18 -4.55 7.49
CA PRO A 400 -26.05 -4.26 8.64
C PRO A 400 -27.01 -5.40 9.03
N PHE A 401 -27.19 -6.41 8.17
CA PHE A 401 -28.22 -7.45 8.32
C PHE A 401 -27.68 -8.83 8.69
N GLN A 402 -26.35 -9.01 8.69
CA GLN A 402 -25.74 -10.30 8.99
C GLN A 402 -25.32 -10.41 10.46
N ASP A 403 -25.71 -11.54 11.04
CA ASP A 403 -25.46 -11.98 12.41
C ASP A 403 -24.33 -13.01 12.36
N ASP A 404 -23.13 -12.62 12.80
CA ASP A 404 -21.91 -13.45 12.71
C ASP A 404 -20.86 -13.10 13.80
N ASP A 405 -21.23 -12.41 14.90
CA ASP A 405 -20.28 -11.90 15.93
C ASP A 405 -19.11 -11.05 15.38
N ILE A 406 -19.11 -10.70 14.09
CA ILE A 406 -18.05 -9.98 13.40
C ILE A 406 -18.50 -8.54 13.18
N GLU A 407 -17.76 -7.59 13.75
CA GLU A 407 -17.90 -6.18 13.41
C GLU A 407 -17.35 -5.93 12.01
N TYR A 408 -18.22 -5.49 11.09
CA TYR A 408 -17.81 -5.17 9.73
C TYR A 408 -17.18 -3.77 9.66
N GLU A 409 -16.10 -3.62 8.89
CA GLU A 409 -15.45 -2.35 8.64
C GLU A 409 -16.27 -1.50 7.63
N SER A 410 -17.45 -1.10 8.06
CA SER A 410 -18.40 -0.30 7.29
C SER A 410 -18.80 0.92 8.10
N ASP A 411 -18.86 2.08 7.44
CA ASP A 411 -19.45 3.28 8.04
C ASP A 411 -20.99 3.21 8.14
N GLY A 412 -21.61 2.09 7.77
CA GLY A 412 -23.06 1.92 7.73
C GLY A 412 -23.72 2.45 6.45
N TYR A 413 -22.92 2.85 5.46
CA TYR A 413 -23.37 3.30 4.14
C TYR A 413 -22.93 2.35 3.04
N LEU A 414 -23.78 2.23 2.01
CA LEU A 414 -23.50 1.42 0.83
C LEU A 414 -22.68 2.21 -0.19
N GLU A 415 -21.35 2.13 -0.09
CA GLU A 415 -20.42 2.82 -0.99
C GLU A 415 -19.07 2.10 -1.09
N LEU A 416 -18.31 2.38 -2.15
CA LEU A 416 -16.98 1.81 -2.36
C LEU A 416 -15.93 2.40 -1.40
N VAL A 417 -15.95 3.73 -1.24
CA VAL A 417 -15.02 4.52 -0.45
C VAL A 417 -15.75 5.09 0.75
N GLY A 418 -15.50 4.48 1.91
CA GLY A 418 -16.00 4.97 3.20
C GLY A 418 -15.24 6.20 3.70
N GLY A 419 -15.69 6.71 4.84
CA GLY A 419 -15.10 7.87 5.52
C GLY A 419 -15.69 9.21 5.06
N GLY A 420 -15.21 10.28 5.68
CA GLY A 420 -15.66 11.66 5.43
C GLY A 420 -14.68 12.52 4.61
N GLY A 421 -13.63 11.92 4.05
CA GLY A 421 -12.58 12.59 3.29
C GLY A 421 -13.02 12.93 1.87
N ARG A 422 -12.21 13.74 1.17
CA ARG A 422 -12.53 14.17 -0.20
C ARG A 422 -12.15 13.09 -1.20
N VAL A 423 -13.12 12.70 -2.01
CA VAL A 423 -12.91 11.73 -3.10
C VAL A 423 -13.13 12.43 -4.44
N TYR A 424 -12.20 12.24 -5.36
CA TYR A 424 -12.29 12.75 -6.72
C TYR A 424 -12.36 11.58 -7.70
N LEU A 425 -13.12 11.78 -8.78
CA LEU A 425 -13.17 10.86 -9.91
C LEU A 425 -12.91 11.65 -11.20
N GLU A 426 -11.90 11.20 -11.94
CA GLU A 426 -11.58 11.66 -13.28
C GLU A 426 -11.73 10.52 -14.30
N GLY A 427 -12.23 10.85 -15.49
CA GLY A 427 -12.63 9.83 -16.48
C GLY A 427 -13.91 9.08 -16.07
N GLY A 428 -14.18 8.00 -16.78
CA GLY A 428 -15.30 7.09 -16.50
C GLY A 428 -14.81 5.81 -15.80
N ALA A 429 -15.71 5.12 -15.09
CA ALA A 429 -15.42 3.83 -14.48
C ALA A 429 -15.70 2.69 -15.47
N HIS A 430 -14.74 1.77 -15.65
CA HIS A 430 -14.98 0.50 -16.32
C HIS A 430 -15.52 -0.50 -15.32
N ILE A 431 -16.76 -0.94 -15.50
CA ILE A 431 -17.42 -1.87 -14.57
C ILE A 431 -17.80 -3.13 -15.34
N ASN A 432 -17.06 -4.22 -15.16
CA ASN A 432 -17.24 -5.44 -15.95
C ASN A 432 -18.13 -6.49 -15.25
N SER A 433 -18.36 -6.40 -13.94
CA SER A 433 -19.03 -7.51 -13.25
C SER A 433 -19.79 -7.19 -11.95
N LEU A 434 -19.97 -5.92 -11.57
CA LEU A 434 -20.87 -5.56 -10.45
C LEU A 434 -22.36 -5.83 -10.76
N PHE A 435 -22.73 -5.88 -12.05
CA PHE A 435 -24.11 -5.71 -12.50
C PHE A 435 -24.88 -6.99 -12.84
N TYR A 436 -24.25 -8.16 -12.84
CA TYR A 436 -24.94 -9.36 -13.34
C TYR A 436 -25.98 -9.91 -12.35
N SER A 437 -25.99 -9.46 -11.08
CA SER A 437 -27.00 -9.91 -10.10
C SER A 437 -27.42 -8.91 -9.02
N ASN A 438 -26.69 -7.81 -8.75
CA ASN A 438 -27.01 -6.86 -7.67
C ASN A 438 -26.88 -5.39 -8.11
N SER A 439 -27.61 -4.49 -7.46
CA SER A 439 -27.72 -3.07 -7.81
C SER A 439 -26.35 -2.35 -7.76
N PRO A 440 -26.05 -1.40 -8.68
CA PRO A 440 -24.86 -0.55 -8.57
C PRO A 440 -24.76 0.14 -7.22
N ILE A 441 -23.54 0.29 -6.72
CA ILE A 441 -23.26 1.08 -5.52
C ILE A 441 -22.52 2.38 -5.87
N PRO A 442 -22.79 3.49 -5.17
CA PRO A 442 -21.98 4.71 -5.24
C PRO A 442 -20.50 4.48 -4.95
N ILE A 443 -19.64 5.30 -5.56
CA ILE A 443 -18.21 5.39 -5.23
C ILE A 443 -18.03 5.98 -3.83
N SER A 444 -18.62 7.15 -3.56
CA SER A 444 -18.52 7.82 -2.26
C SER A 444 -19.58 8.89 -2.09
N ARG A 445 -20.13 9.02 -0.89
CA ARG A 445 -20.99 10.15 -0.49
C ARG A 445 -20.30 11.51 -0.59
N ASN A 446 -18.96 11.53 -0.47
CA ASN A 446 -18.14 12.76 -0.53
C ASN A 446 -17.47 12.97 -1.90
N LEU A 447 -18.06 12.43 -2.98
CA LEU A 447 -17.53 12.62 -4.33
C LEU A 447 -17.64 14.08 -4.77
N VAL A 448 -16.49 14.75 -4.90
CA VAL A 448 -16.42 16.20 -5.11
C VAL A 448 -17.06 16.60 -6.45
N GLY A 449 -18.03 17.52 -6.38
CA GLY A 449 -18.72 18.07 -7.55
C GLY A 449 -19.63 17.08 -8.30
N ARG A 450 -19.81 15.87 -7.77
CA ARG A 450 -20.59 14.79 -8.43
C ARG A 450 -21.49 14.03 -7.45
N SER A 451 -21.71 14.56 -6.25
CA SER A 451 -22.56 14.00 -5.21
C SER A 451 -23.48 15.04 -4.59
N LEU A 452 -24.49 14.58 -3.85
CA LEU A 452 -25.33 15.42 -3.03
C LEU A 452 -24.51 16.05 -1.89
N ILE A 453 -24.84 17.28 -1.52
CA ILE A 453 -24.35 17.94 -0.31
C ILE A 453 -25.23 17.51 0.86
N ASN A 454 -24.60 17.23 2.02
CA ASN A 454 -25.30 16.85 3.25
C ASN A 454 -26.19 15.61 3.05
N SER A 455 -25.63 14.57 2.43
CA SER A 455 -26.28 13.31 2.07
C SER A 455 -26.71 12.47 3.28
N ASP A 456 -26.13 12.72 4.45
CA ASP A 456 -26.43 12.07 5.74
C ASP A 456 -27.26 12.96 6.66
N PHE A 457 -27.68 14.13 6.19
CA PHE A 457 -28.48 15.12 6.92
C PHE A 457 -27.88 15.55 8.27
N SER A 458 -26.57 15.40 8.44
CA SER A 458 -25.87 15.68 9.70
C SER A 458 -25.67 17.18 9.96
N GLN A 459 -25.66 17.99 8.89
CA GLN A 459 -25.38 19.43 8.92
C GLN A 459 -26.67 20.27 8.90
N LEU A 460 -26.84 21.09 9.95
CA LEU A 460 -27.84 22.14 10.02
C LEU A 460 -27.15 23.49 9.78
N ASN A 461 -27.82 24.41 9.07
CA ASN A 461 -27.34 25.78 8.98
C ASN A 461 -27.68 26.59 10.26
N GLN A 462 -27.24 27.85 10.34
CA GLN A 462 -27.46 28.72 11.51
C GLN A 462 -28.95 28.97 11.82
N SER A 463 -29.85 28.72 10.87
CA SER A 463 -31.30 28.82 11.05
C SER A 463 -32.00 27.48 11.30
N ASN A 464 -31.26 26.41 11.62
CA ASN A 464 -31.77 25.03 11.78
C ASN A 464 -32.47 24.46 10.53
N VAL A 465 -32.21 25.04 9.36
CA VAL A 465 -32.67 24.52 8.07
C VAL A 465 -31.64 23.52 7.54
N LEU A 466 -32.11 22.48 6.85
CA LEU A 466 -31.28 21.49 6.17
C LEU A 466 -30.30 22.16 5.19
N SER A 467 -29.01 22.15 5.52
CA SER A 467 -27.99 22.72 4.64
C SER A 467 -27.96 21.98 3.30
N GLY A 468 -27.98 22.72 2.19
CA GLY A 468 -27.92 22.19 0.83
C GLY A 468 -29.23 21.65 0.25
N TRP A 469 -30.24 21.34 1.07
CA TRP A 469 -31.52 20.83 0.60
C TRP A 469 -32.60 21.91 0.60
N ARG A 470 -33.47 21.90 -0.40
CA ARG A 470 -34.67 22.74 -0.45
C ARG A 470 -35.89 21.90 -0.07
N VAL A 471 -36.80 22.47 0.72
CA VAL A 471 -38.02 21.79 1.18
C VAL A 471 -39.15 22.06 0.17
N LEU A 472 -39.92 21.02 -0.14
CA LEU A 472 -41.13 21.10 -0.95
C LEU A 472 -42.34 21.14 -0.02
N GLU A 473 -42.73 22.33 0.45
CA GLU A 473 -43.85 22.49 1.39
C GLU A 473 -45.19 22.61 0.65
N ASP A 474 -45.87 21.47 0.40
CA ASP A 474 -47.26 21.47 -0.10
C ASP A 474 -48.28 21.13 1.01
N ALA A 475 -48.00 20.13 1.86
CA ALA A 475 -48.87 19.79 3.03
C ALA A 475 -48.17 18.89 4.07
N GLY A 476 -47.37 19.48 4.97
CA GLY A 476 -46.77 18.76 6.10
C GLY A 476 -45.52 19.44 6.66
N LYS A 477 -44.64 18.67 7.30
CA LYS A 477 -43.38 19.17 7.90
C LYS A 477 -42.19 18.31 7.50
N VAL A 478 -41.05 18.95 7.31
CA VAL A 478 -39.75 18.29 7.13
C VAL A 478 -38.85 18.72 8.28
N ARG A 479 -38.31 17.76 9.03
CA ARG A 479 -37.44 18.03 10.20
C ARG A 479 -36.36 16.98 10.37
N ILE A 480 -35.30 17.34 11.10
CA ILE A 480 -34.28 16.38 11.53
C ILE A 480 -34.69 15.80 12.88
N VAL A 481 -34.65 14.48 12.97
CA VAL A 481 -34.90 13.73 14.22
C VAL A 481 -33.75 12.78 14.51
N ASN A 482 -33.55 12.47 15.78
CA ASN A 482 -32.59 11.46 16.20
C ASN A 482 -33.31 10.11 16.29
N ILE A 483 -32.82 9.12 15.55
CA ILE A 483 -33.28 7.74 15.60
C ILE A 483 -32.09 6.88 16.00
N GLY A 484 -32.11 6.37 17.24
CA GLY A 484 -30.92 5.78 17.85
C GLY A 484 -29.79 6.81 17.93
N ASN A 485 -28.63 6.48 17.37
CA ASN A 485 -27.46 7.36 17.32
C ASN A 485 -27.36 8.20 16.03
N ASN A 486 -28.31 8.05 15.09
CA ASN A 486 -28.25 8.71 13.79
C ASN A 486 -29.16 9.94 13.73
N LYS A 487 -28.68 11.00 13.08
CA LYS A 487 -29.51 12.12 12.63
C LYS A 487 -30.18 11.72 11.32
N THR A 488 -31.48 11.87 11.24
CA THR A 488 -32.28 11.40 10.11
C THR A 488 -33.26 12.47 9.66
N LEU A 489 -33.54 12.51 8.37
CA LEU A 489 -34.57 13.36 7.79
C LEU A 489 -35.94 12.70 7.99
N ARG A 490 -36.83 13.33 8.76
CA ARG A 490 -38.22 12.93 8.86
C ARG A 490 -39.09 13.83 8.00
N ILE A 491 -39.90 13.22 7.15
CA ILE A 491 -40.91 13.86 6.32
C ILE A 491 -42.27 13.42 6.84
N ASP A 492 -43.10 14.37 7.25
CA ASP A 492 -44.49 14.16 7.68
C ASP A 492 -45.43 14.78 6.63
N CYS A 493 -46.54 14.10 6.35
CA CYS A 493 -47.64 14.60 5.52
C CYS A 493 -48.92 14.65 6.37
N ASP A 494 -49.47 15.85 6.54
CA ASP A 494 -50.69 16.10 7.31
C ASP A 494 -51.83 16.38 6.32
N SER A 495 -52.56 15.36 5.84
CA SER A 495 -53.71 15.63 4.97
C SER A 495 -54.70 14.48 4.78
N GLU A 496 -55.98 14.86 4.65
CA GLU A 496 -57.11 14.01 4.25
C GLU A 496 -57.16 13.76 2.72
N MET A 497 -56.36 14.47 1.92
CA MET A 497 -56.29 14.36 0.45
C MET A 497 -54.91 13.87 -0.02
N PHE A 498 -54.80 13.48 -1.30
CA PHE A 498 -53.50 13.16 -1.90
C PHE A 498 -52.58 14.38 -1.84
N ARG A 499 -51.44 14.23 -1.18
CA ARG A 499 -50.45 15.29 -1.01
C ARG A 499 -49.04 14.73 -1.12
N THR A 500 -48.12 15.62 -1.49
CA THR A 500 -46.71 15.30 -1.64
C THR A 500 -45.88 16.28 -0.84
N ASN A 501 -45.05 15.79 0.08
CA ASN A 501 -44.09 16.61 0.82
C ASN A 501 -42.70 16.01 0.68
N GLY A 502 -41.65 16.82 0.83
CA GLY A 502 -40.29 16.29 0.83
C GLY A 502 -39.21 17.31 0.61
N VAL A 503 -38.09 16.85 0.07
CA VAL A 503 -36.90 17.67 -0.17
C VAL A 503 -36.37 17.45 -1.59
N TYR A 504 -35.62 18.43 -2.07
CA TYR A 504 -34.92 18.32 -3.34
C TYR A 504 -33.57 19.02 -3.35
N GLN A 505 -32.70 18.56 -4.25
CA GLN A 505 -31.41 19.19 -4.55
C GLN A 505 -31.11 19.04 -6.04
N GLU A 506 -30.40 20.01 -6.59
CA GLU A 506 -29.96 20.08 -7.98
C GLU A 506 -28.46 19.79 -8.05
N ILE A 507 -28.04 19.02 -9.04
CA ILE A 507 -26.62 18.67 -9.29
C ILE A 507 -26.31 18.91 -10.76
N ASP A 508 -25.17 19.52 -11.05
CA ASP A 508 -24.68 19.63 -12.43
C ASP A 508 -24.36 18.26 -12.99
N CYS A 509 -24.79 17.99 -14.22
CA CYS A 509 -24.58 16.70 -14.87
C CYS A 509 -24.05 16.88 -16.30
N ARG A 510 -23.51 15.79 -16.86
CA ARG A 510 -23.02 15.73 -18.23
C ARG A 510 -23.72 14.60 -18.96
N ALA A 511 -24.04 14.82 -20.22
CA ALA A 511 -24.61 13.79 -21.09
C ALA A 511 -23.76 12.50 -21.06
N SER A 512 -24.44 11.36 -21.09
CA SER A 512 -23.86 10.02 -21.03
C SER A 512 -23.21 9.61 -19.70
N SER A 513 -23.18 10.48 -18.69
CA SER A 513 -22.82 10.06 -17.33
C SER A 513 -23.84 9.09 -16.75
N LEU A 514 -23.39 8.20 -15.86
CA LEU A 514 -24.28 7.34 -15.10
C LEU A 514 -24.62 8.01 -13.76
N LEU A 515 -25.88 8.33 -13.55
CA LEU A 515 -26.42 8.69 -12.24
C LEU A 515 -26.72 7.41 -11.46
N MET A 516 -26.15 7.28 -10.27
CA MET A 516 -26.45 6.22 -9.32
C MET A 516 -26.90 6.85 -8.01
N LEU A 517 -28.04 6.43 -7.49
CA LEU A 517 -28.58 6.88 -6.22
C LEU A 517 -28.85 5.68 -5.33
N THR A 518 -28.42 5.77 -4.08
CA THR A 518 -28.80 4.84 -3.03
C THR A 518 -29.40 5.62 -1.86
N MET A 519 -30.56 5.18 -1.37
CA MET A 519 -31.26 5.83 -0.26
C MET A 519 -31.68 4.81 0.79
N LYS A 520 -31.42 5.13 2.06
CA LYS A 520 -31.83 4.32 3.21
C LYS A 520 -33.04 4.96 3.88
N TYR A 521 -34.15 4.23 3.96
CA TYR A 521 -35.43 4.76 4.42
C TYR A 521 -36.17 3.78 5.34
N ARG A 522 -37.09 4.29 6.15
CA ARG A 522 -38.03 3.50 6.92
C ARG A 522 -39.37 4.22 7.09
N TRP A 523 -40.41 3.46 7.34
CA TRP A 523 -41.72 4.01 7.68
C TRP A 523 -41.79 4.26 9.19
N GLU A 524 -42.41 5.36 9.58
CA GLU A 524 -42.67 5.71 10.99
C GLU A 524 -44.15 5.54 11.37
N THR A 525 -45.02 5.39 10.38
CA THR A 525 -46.45 5.15 10.52
C THR A 525 -46.76 3.66 10.29
N GLU A 526 -47.76 3.12 10.97
CA GLU A 526 -48.19 1.73 10.81
C GLU A 526 -49.14 1.54 9.60
N PRO A 527 -49.19 0.35 8.97
CA PRO A 527 -49.94 0.12 7.73
C PRO A 527 -51.44 0.39 7.80
N HIS A 528 -52.04 0.20 8.98
CA HIS A 528 -53.48 0.33 9.18
C HIS A 528 -53.99 1.77 9.02
N ASP A 529 -53.12 2.77 9.13
CA ASP A 529 -53.50 4.18 9.13
C ASP A 529 -53.43 4.84 7.75
N ALA A 530 -52.73 4.23 6.77
CA ALA A 530 -52.42 4.89 5.50
C ALA A 530 -52.08 3.93 4.34
N ALA A 531 -52.94 2.94 4.10
CA ALA A 531 -52.71 1.79 3.21
C ALA A 531 -52.29 2.08 1.74
N ASN A 532 -52.37 3.33 1.27
CA ASN A 532 -51.99 3.70 -0.12
C ASN A 532 -50.85 4.72 -0.21
N SER A 533 -50.22 5.06 0.92
CA SER A 533 -49.12 6.01 0.96
C SER A 533 -47.80 5.36 0.52
N PHE A 534 -46.94 6.14 -0.15
CA PHE A 534 -45.67 5.64 -0.66
C PHE A 534 -44.59 6.72 -0.67
N ILE A 535 -43.35 6.28 -0.48
CA ILE A 535 -42.17 7.11 -0.73
C ILE A 535 -41.85 7.02 -2.23
N SER A 536 -41.52 8.13 -2.86
CA SER A 536 -41.00 8.16 -4.21
C SER A 536 -39.71 8.95 -4.30
N ILE A 537 -38.84 8.50 -5.20
CA ILE A 537 -37.68 9.26 -5.60
C ILE A 537 -37.91 9.68 -7.05
N GLU A 538 -37.80 10.98 -7.30
CA GLU A 538 -37.91 11.55 -8.65
C GLU A 538 -36.57 12.10 -9.11
N VAL A 539 -36.26 11.83 -10.37
CA VAL A 539 -35.06 12.32 -11.05
C VAL A 539 -35.54 13.02 -12.32
N GLU A 540 -35.31 14.32 -12.40
CA GLU A 540 -35.67 15.18 -13.52
C GLU A 540 -34.39 15.77 -14.13
N PHE A 541 -34.12 15.45 -15.40
CA PHE A 541 -32.99 16.01 -16.13
C PHE A 541 -33.43 17.27 -16.88
N ARG A 542 -32.63 18.33 -16.76
CA ARG A 542 -32.94 19.66 -17.29
C ARG A 542 -31.85 20.22 -18.18
N GLU A 543 -32.24 21.06 -19.12
CA GLU A 543 -31.32 21.93 -19.87
C GLU A 543 -30.88 23.15 -19.02
N ARG A 544 -29.97 23.97 -19.56
CA ARG A 544 -29.49 25.18 -18.87
C ARG A 544 -30.57 26.23 -18.62
N ASP A 545 -31.57 26.28 -19.48
CA ASP A 545 -32.72 27.18 -19.35
C ASP A 545 -33.79 26.64 -18.38
N SER A 546 -33.49 25.52 -17.70
CA SER A 546 -34.38 24.82 -16.77
C SER A 546 -35.57 24.12 -17.43
N SER A 547 -35.61 23.99 -18.76
CA SER A 547 -36.58 23.13 -19.43
C SER A 547 -36.33 21.66 -19.10
N GLU A 548 -37.42 20.91 -18.87
CA GLU A 548 -37.34 19.47 -18.62
C GLU A 548 -37.01 18.72 -19.92
N VAL A 549 -35.94 17.91 -19.88
CA VAL A 549 -35.59 16.98 -20.97
C VAL A 549 -36.34 15.67 -20.77
N ILE A 550 -36.21 15.08 -19.57
CA ILE A 550 -36.90 13.84 -19.18
C ILE A 550 -36.98 13.74 -17.67
N SER A 551 -38.11 13.27 -17.16
CA SER A 551 -38.30 12.92 -15.76
C SER A 551 -38.54 11.42 -15.57
N SER A 552 -38.18 10.93 -14.40
CA SER A 552 -38.50 9.57 -13.98
C SER A 552 -38.86 9.54 -12.50
N ARG A 553 -39.94 8.82 -12.17
CA ARG A 553 -40.39 8.61 -10.80
C ARG A 553 -40.27 7.13 -10.46
N ARG A 554 -39.53 6.80 -9.41
CA ARG A 554 -39.54 5.46 -8.81
C ARG A 554 -40.40 5.49 -7.56
N LYS A 555 -41.54 4.81 -7.60
CA LYS A 555 -42.35 4.50 -6.42
C LYS A 555 -41.68 3.35 -5.65
N LEU A 556 -41.38 3.57 -4.37
CA LEU A 556 -40.85 2.53 -3.48
C LEU A 556 -42.00 1.67 -2.95
N LYS A 557 -41.65 0.56 -2.26
CA LYS A 557 -42.65 -0.30 -1.62
C LYS A 557 -43.56 0.54 -0.73
N GLY A 558 -44.86 0.41 -0.96
CA GLY A 558 -45.90 1.13 -0.23
C GLY A 558 -45.98 0.65 1.21
N LEU A 559 -46.62 1.45 2.06
CA LEU A 559 -46.77 1.11 3.46
C LEU A 559 -47.54 -0.22 3.67
N SER A 560 -48.51 -0.52 2.79
CA SER A 560 -49.28 -1.77 2.75
C SER A 560 -48.48 -3.02 2.37
N ASP A 561 -47.33 -2.86 1.72
CA ASP A 561 -46.50 -3.97 1.24
C ASP A 561 -45.67 -4.61 2.37
N HIS A 562 -45.80 -4.09 3.59
CA HIS A 562 -45.13 -4.55 4.80
C HIS A 562 -46.14 -5.24 5.73
N THR A 563 -46.54 -6.47 5.41
CA THR A 563 -47.62 -7.22 6.09
C THR A 563 -47.28 -7.80 7.46
N ASP A 564 -46.01 -7.79 7.88
CA ASP A 564 -45.52 -8.62 8.99
C ASP A 564 -45.05 -7.80 10.22
N GLY A 565 -45.57 -6.57 10.42
CA GLY A 565 -45.14 -5.69 11.53
C GLY A 565 -43.71 -5.15 11.42
N LYS A 566 -43.04 -5.35 10.27
CA LYS A 566 -41.66 -4.90 9.96
C LYS A 566 -41.58 -3.51 9.32
N THR A 567 -42.60 -2.67 9.45
CA THR A 567 -42.62 -1.31 8.86
C THR A 567 -41.52 -0.39 9.38
N MET A 568 -41.08 -0.59 10.62
CA MET A 568 -40.05 0.25 11.26
C MET A 568 -38.61 -0.18 10.97
N ASN A 569 -38.41 -1.19 10.12
CA ASN A 569 -37.06 -1.61 9.69
C ASN A 569 -36.50 -0.67 8.62
N TRP A 570 -35.19 -0.49 8.63
CA TRP A 570 -34.47 0.22 7.57
C TRP A 570 -34.47 -0.61 6.28
N ASN A 571 -34.83 0.04 5.18
CA ASN A 571 -34.86 -0.50 3.82
C ASN A 571 -33.92 0.31 2.92
N MET A 572 -33.42 -0.32 1.86
CA MET A 572 -32.56 0.30 0.86
C MET A 572 -33.30 0.45 -0.48
N ALA A 573 -33.19 1.63 -1.07
CA ALA A 573 -33.66 1.93 -2.42
C ALA A 573 -32.47 2.29 -3.32
N HIS A 574 -32.55 1.88 -4.58
CA HIS A 574 -31.52 2.16 -5.59
C HIS A 574 -32.14 2.83 -6.81
N ILE A 575 -31.44 3.72 -7.49
CA ILE A 575 -31.81 4.21 -8.82
C ILE A 575 -30.55 4.30 -9.66
N TYR A 576 -30.66 3.90 -10.91
CA TYR A 576 -29.64 4.17 -11.91
C TYR A 576 -30.29 4.76 -13.16
N LYS A 577 -29.68 5.80 -13.71
CA LYS A 577 -30.13 6.48 -14.93
C LYS A 577 -28.94 6.97 -15.72
N ILE A 578 -29.01 6.84 -17.03
CA ILE A 578 -28.05 7.49 -17.94
C ILE A 578 -28.54 8.91 -18.15
N VAL A 579 -27.66 9.89 -17.97
CA VAL A 579 -27.95 11.30 -18.23
C VAL A 579 -28.20 11.46 -19.74
N PRO A 580 -29.38 11.94 -20.17
CA PRO A 580 -29.70 12.08 -21.58
C PRO A 580 -28.86 13.18 -22.24
N ALA A 581 -28.78 13.15 -23.58
CA ALA A 581 -28.22 14.26 -24.34
C ALA A 581 -29.02 15.55 -24.07
N GLY A 582 -28.33 16.70 -24.00
CA GLY A 582 -28.93 18.02 -23.73
C GLY A 582 -29.06 18.38 -22.24
N ALA A 583 -29.04 17.40 -21.33
CA ALA A 583 -29.11 17.67 -19.90
C ALA A 583 -27.81 18.30 -19.36
N ASN A 584 -27.97 19.37 -18.58
CA ASN A 584 -26.88 20.07 -17.89
C ASN A 584 -27.05 20.01 -16.35
N ASN A 585 -28.26 19.75 -15.88
CA ASN A 585 -28.56 19.60 -14.47
C ASN A 585 -29.50 18.41 -14.25
N VAL A 586 -29.40 17.81 -13.07
CA VAL A 586 -30.36 16.83 -12.57
C VAL A 586 -30.94 17.29 -11.25
N LEU A 587 -32.26 17.37 -11.21
CA LEU A 587 -33.04 17.63 -10.01
C LEU A 587 -33.47 16.30 -9.39
N ILE A 588 -33.12 16.09 -8.13
CA ILE A 588 -33.43 14.88 -7.38
C ILE A 588 -34.38 15.25 -6.26
N ARG A 589 -35.57 14.65 -6.25
CA ARG A 589 -36.58 14.84 -5.21
C ARG A 589 -36.78 13.57 -4.40
N LEU A 590 -36.77 13.71 -3.09
CA LEU A 590 -37.11 12.65 -2.12
C LEU A 590 -38.47 13.02 -1.53
N LEU A 591 -39.50 12.26 -1.88
CA LEU A 591 -40.88 12.63 -1.64
C LEU A 591 -41.62 11.57 -0.85
N LEU A 592 -42.42 12.01 0.12
CA LEU A 592 -43.48 11.23 0.74
C LEU A 592 -44.81 11.62 0.08
N ASN A 593 -45.52 10.64 -0.45
CA ASN A 593 -46.84 10.83 -1.03
C ASN A 593 -47.86 10.15 -0.14
N SER A 594 -48.75 10.94 0.47
CA SER A 594 -49.84 10.42 1.27
C SER A 594 -51.08 10.22 0.40
N ASN A 595 -51.75 9.08 0.56
CA ASN A 595 -53.10 8.86 0.04
C ASN A 595 -54.01 8.68 1.25
N GLY A 596 -54.64 9.76 1.71
CA GLY A 596 -55.60 9.70 2.82
C GLY A 596 -56.94 9.10 2.40
N THR A 597 -57.47 8.20 3.21
CA THR A 597 -58.90 7.91 3.29
C THR A 597 -59.36 8.19 4.72
N ILE A 598 -60.15 9.27 4.89
CA ILE A 598 -61.02 9.62 6.03
C ILE A 598 -60.41 9.37 7.42
N GLY A 599 -59.80 10.42 8.00
CA GLY A 599 -59.25 10.44 9.37
C GLY A 599 -57.95 11.25 9.43
N ALA A 600 -57.69 11.94 10.55
CA ALA A 600 -56.51 12.79 10.76
C ALA A 600 -55.21 11.99 10.94
N ASN A 601 -54.85 11.16 9.95
CA ASN A 601 -53.70 10.29 10.01
C ASN A 601 -52.48 11.01 9.43
N ASN A 602 -51.53 11.35 10.30
CA ASN A 602 -50.23 11.86 9.91
C ASN A 602 -49.37 10.69 9.39
N VAL A 603 -48.98 10.76 8.12
CA VAL A 603 -48.08 9.77 7.51
C VAL A 603 -46.65 10.29 7.60
N ALA A 604 -45.76 9.48 8.14
CA ALA A 604 -44.37 9.84 8.32
C ALA A 604 -43.41 8.75 7.83
N ALA A 605 -42.31 9.22 7.25
CA ALA A 605 -41.18 8.40 6.86
C ALA A 605 -39.86 9.07 7.25
N SER A 606 -38.86 8.26 7.58
CA SER A 606 -37.52 8.71 7.90
C SER A 606 -36.52 8.24 6.86
N ILE A 607 -35.58 9.11 6.50
CA ILE A 607 -34.48 8.86 5.58
C ILE A 607 -33.17 9.08 6.34
N ASP A 608 -32.34 8.05 6.42
CA ASP A 608 -31.03 8.09 7.10
C ASP A 608 -29.98 8.72 6.18
N SER A 609 -30.00 8.33 4.91
CA SER A 609 -29.10 8.89 3.91
C SER A 609 -29.63 8.76 2.49
N SER A 610 -29.18 9.69 1.65
CA SER A 610 -29.37 9.67 0.19
C SER A 610 -28.05 10.01 -0.47
N ILE A 611 -27.39 9.00 -1.03
CA ILE A 611 -26.10 9.10 -1.70
C ILE A 611 -26.34 9.08 -3.20
N VAL A 612 -25.82 10.07 -3.92
CA VAL A 612 -25.88 10.13 -5.39
C VAL A 612 -24.48 10.29 -5.93
N ASN A 613 -24.13 9.55 -6.98
CA ASN A 613 -22.91 9.79 -7.74
C ASN A 613 -23.22 9.91 -9.23
N LEU A 614 -22.59 10.90 -9.87
CA LEU A 614 -22.48 11.01 -11.32
C LEU A 614 -21.11 10.47 -11.76
N ILE A 615 -21.11 9.39 -12.53
CA ILE A 615 -19.89 8.71 -12.99
C ILE A 615 -19.63 9.01 -14.45
#